data_AF-H6T3A4-F1
#
_entry.id   AF-H6T3A4-F1
#
_cell.length_a   1.000
_cell.length_b   1.000
_cell.length_c   1.000
_cell.angle_alpha   90.00
_cell.angle_beta   90.00
_cell.angle_gamma   90.00
#
_symmetry.space_group_name_H-M   'P 1'
#
loop_
_entity.id
_entity.type
_entity.pdbx_description
1 polymer ?
#
loop_
_entity_poly.entity_id
_entity_poly.type
_entity_poly.pdbx_seq_one_letter_code
_entity_poly.pdbx_strand_id
1 'polypeptide(L)'
;RYAIADLLTSIRNANMAKKETVRIPSTNIIENIVKILLREGFIENVRKHQENNSRPSLRIYSKYQRIPKILGGMGIVILSTSRGIMTDREARLERIGGEILCYIW
;
A
#
# COMPACT_ATOMS: atom_id res chain seq x y z
N ARG A 1 1.58 12.69 -5.18
CA ARG A 1 1.84 13.30 -3.85
C ARG A 1 0.82 12.87 -2.80
N TYR A 2 -0.48 12.87 -3.07
CA TYR A 2 -1.47 12.52 -2.04
C TYR A 2 -2.19 11.19 -2.25
N ALA A 3 -2.16 10.56 -3.43
CA ALA A 3 -2.96 9.36 -3.70
C ALA A 3 -2.85 8.20 -2.68
N ILE A 4 -1.63 7.85 -2.22
CA ILE A 4 -1.44 6.82 -1.19
C ILE A 4 -1.83 7.35 0.20
N ALA A 5 -1.51 8.60 0.51
CA ALA A 5 -1.88 9.22 1.78
C ALA A 5 -3.40 9.39 1.91
N ASP A 6 -4.07 9.82 0.84
CA ASP A 6 -5.51 9.96 0.70
C ASP A 6 -6.20 8.61 0.80
N LEU A 7 -5.63 7.56 0.18
CA LEU A 7 -6.08 6.17 0.36
C LEU A 7 -6.08 5.79 1.85
N LEU A 8 -4.93 5.91 2.51
CA LEU A 8 -4.77 5.51 3.91
C LEU A 8 -5.64 6.35 4.84
N THR A 9 -5.72 7.66 4.58
CA THR A 9 -6.56 8.60 5.33
C THR A 9 -8.04 8.27 5.14
N SER A 10 -8.47 7.93 3.92
CA SER A 10 -9.86 7.55 3.64
C SER A 10 -10.24 6.25 4.34
N ILE A 11 -9.36 5.25 4.34
CA ILE A 11 -9.56 3.99 5.07
C ILE A 11 -9.63 4.26 6.58
N ARG A 12 -8.69 5.03 7.14
CA ARG A 12 -8.66 5.38 8.57
C ARG A 12 -9.93 6.12 8.98
N ASN A 13 -10.37 7.10 8.18
CA ASN A 13 -11.56 7.88 8.46
C ASN A 13 -12.83 7.03 8.34
N ALA A 14 -12.90 6.11 7.37
CA ALA A 14 -14.01 5.16 7.25
C ALA A 14 -14.10 4.25 8.49
N ASN A 15 -12.97 3.71 8.94
CA ASN A 15 -12.91 2.90 10.16
C ASN A 15 -13.34 3.69 11.41
N MET A 16 -12.80 4.91 11.58
CA MET A 16 -13.20 5.81 12.68
C MET A 16 -14.70 6.14 12.66
N ALA A 17 -15.26 6.33 11.46
CA ALA A 17 -16.69 6.61 11.27
C ALA A 17 -17.57 5.36 11.22
N LYS A 18 -17.01 4.16 11.47
CA LYS A 18 -17.70 2.86 11.39
C LYS A 18 -18.43 2.64 10.05
N LYS A 19 -17.84 3.12 8.96
CA LYS A 19 -18.37 2.91 7.61
C LYS A 19 -17.88 1.57 7.07
N GLU A 20 -18.81 0.79 6.52
CA GLU A 20 -18.51 -0.52 5.92
C GLU A 20 -17.79 -0.40 4.57
N THR A 21 -17.95 0.72 3.86
CA THR A 21 -17.39 0.90 2.51
C THR A 21 -16.73 2.26 2.34
N VAL A 22 -15.68 2.29 1.51
CA VAL A 22 -14.97 3.51 1.10
C VAL A 22 -14.72 3.48 -0.41
N ARG A 23 -14.95 4.61 -1.08
CA ARG A 23 -14.63 4.79 -2.50
C ARG A 23 -13.35 5.59 -2.63
N ILE A 24 -12.48 5.15 -3.53
CA ILE A 24 -11.13 5.69 -3.76
C ILE A 24 -10.82 5.69 -5.26
N PRO A 25 -9.99 6.63 -5.76
CA PRO A 25 -9.56 6.63 -7.16
C PRO A 25 -8.78 5.35 -7.53
N SER A 26 -9.07 4.77 -8.69
CA SER A 26 -8.40 3.56 -9.18
C SER A 26 -7.17 3.93 -9.99
N THR A 27 -6.00 3.98 -9.34
CA THR A 27 -4.70 4.08 -10.01
C THR A 27 -3.95 2.75 -9.91
N ASN A 28 -3.06 2.44 -10.84
CA ASN A 28 -2.29 1.19 -10.81
C ASN A 28 -1.56 0.98 -9.46
N ILE A 29 -1.04 2.04 -8.84
CA ILE A 29 -0.36 1.94 -7.54
C ILE A 29 -1.33 1.65 -6.40
N ILE A 30 -2.49 2.32 -6.36
CA ILE A 30 -3.54 2.08 -5.37
C ILE A 30 -4.07 0.66 -5.50
N GLU A 31 -4.31 0.19 -6.73
CA GLU A 31 -4.80 -1.17 -6.96
C GLU A 31 -3.84 -2.24 -6.45
N ASN A 32 -2.53 -2.08 -6.68
CA ASN A 32 -1.53 -3.01 -6.18
C ASN A 32 -1.44 -2.98 -4.64
N ILE A 33 -1.51 -1.79 -4.02
CA ILE A 33 -1.54 -1.65 -2.57
C ILE A 33 -2.79 -2.35 -2.01
N VAL A 34 -3.97 -2.05 -2.54
CA VAL A 34 -5.25 -2.62 -2.10
C VAL A 34 -5.28 -4.14 -2.24
N LYS A 35 -4.67 -4.71 -3.29
CA LYS A 35 -4.49 -6.17 -3.42
C LYS A 35 -3.62 -6.75 -2.30
N ILE A 36 -2.55 -6.06 -1.92
CA ILE A 36 -1.72 -6.47 -0.77
C ILE A 36 -2.56 -6.41 0.52
N LEU A 37 -3.33 -5.34 0.73
CA LEU A 37 -4.19 -5.22 1.93
C LEU A 37 -5.21 -6.35 2.03
N LEU A 38 -5.82 -6.72 0.91
CA LEU A 38 -6.76 -7.83 0.83
C LEU A 38 -6.09 -9.16 1.16
N ARG A 39 -4.94 -9.46 0.54
CA ARG A 39 -4.19 -10.71 0.75
C ARG A 39 -3.66 -10.84 2.18
N GLU A 40 -3.29 -9.72 2.79
CA GLU A 40 -2.79 -9.64 4.16
C GLU A 40 -3.91 -9.60 5.21
N GLY A 41 -5.19 -9.56 4.79
CA GLY A 41 -6.35 -9.60 5.69
C GLY A 41 -6.73 -8.25 6.32
N PHE A 42 -6.15 -7.14 5.87
CA PHE A 42 -6.53 -5.79 6.35
C PHE A 42 -7.85 -5.29 5.75
N ILE A 43 -8.27 -5.86 4.62
CA ILE A 43 -9.53 -5.53 3.93
C ILE A 43 -10.20 -6.84 3.51
N GLU A 44 -11.51 -6.94 3.68
CA GLU A 44 -12.26 -8.17 3.37
C GLU A 44 -12.61 -8.32 1.87
N ASN A 45 -12.90 -7.21 1.19
CA ASN A 45 -13.35 -7.23 -0.20
C ASN A 45 -13.05 -5.92 -0.95
N VAL A 46 -12.90 -6.02 -2.27
CA VAL A 46 -12.59 -4.90 -3.16
C VAL A 46 -13.37 -5.08 -4.46
N ARG A 47 -14.10 -4.04 -4.88
CA ARG A 47 -14.81 -4.00 -6.17
C ARG A 47 -14.30 -2.83 -7.00
N LYS A 48 -13.99 -3.06 -8.28
CA LYS A 48 -13.62 -2.00 -9.22
C LYS A 48 -14.87 -1.37 -9.85
N HIS A 49 -14.86 -0.05 -9.93
CA HIS A 49 -15.77 0.75 -10.74
C HIS A 49 -14.90 1.62 -11.67
N GLN A 50 -15.10 1.53 -12.99
CA GLN A 50 -14.22 2.20 -13.96
C GLN A 50 -14.69 3.64 -14.22
N GLU A 51 -13.83 4.61 -13.91
CA GLU A 51 -13.91 5.97 -14.46
C GLU A 51 -12.49 6.44 -14.85
N ASN A 52 -12.38 7.03 -16.05
CA ASN A 52 -11.11 7.38 -16.68
C ASN A 52 -10.53 8.69 -16.14
N ASN A 53 -9.26 8.67 -15.68
CA ASN A 53 -8.19 9.66 -15.97
C ASN A 53 -7.00 9.50 -15.00
N SER A 54 -5.76 9.65 -15.49
CA SER A 54 -4.51 9.44 -14.74
C SER A 54 -3.68 10.74 -14.54
N ARG A 55 -2.92 10.84 -13.44
CA ARG A 55 -1.88 11.86 -13.18
C ARG A 55 -0.58 11.24 -12.57
N PRO A 56 0.63 11.77 -12.85
CA PRO A 56 1.92 11.17 -12.45
C PRO A 56 2.49 11.61 -11.07
N SER A 57 3.49 10.90 -10.51
CA SER A 57 4.34 11.37 -9.38
C SER A 57 5.72 10.68 -9.16
N LEU A 58 6.60 11.33 -8.37
CA LEU A 58 8.02 11.05 -8.04
C LEU A 58 8.28 10.07 -6.86
N ARG A 59 9.54 9.60 -6.65
CA ARG A 59 9.94 8.40 -5.84
C ARG A 59 11.10 8.57 -4.81
N ILE A 60 11.09 7.88 -3.66
CA ILE A 60 12.15 7.80 -2.61
C ILE A 60 12.61 6.35 -2.34
N TYR A 61 13.89 6.00 -2.49
CA TYR A 61 14.37 4.59 -2.44
C TYR A 61 15.02 4.16 -1.10
N SER A 62 14.85 2.90 -0.71
CA SER A 62 15.54 2.23 0.40
C SER A 62 16.21 0.90 -0.06
N LYS A 63 17.35 0.56 0.53
CA LYS A 63 18.04 -0.73 0.30
C LYS A 63 17.40 -1.84 1.16
N TYR A 64 17.42 -3.10 0.70
CA TYR A 64 16.73 -4.20 1.39
C TYR A 64 17.18 -4.41 2.84
N GLN A 65 18.46 -4.16 3.15
CA GLN A 65 18.98 -4.28 4.52
C GLN A 65 18.43 -3.21 5.48
N ARG A 66 17.90 -2.11 4.94
CA ARG A 66 17.38 -0.97 5.70
C ARG A 66 15.86 -0.95 5.76
N ILE A 67 15.19 -2.01 5.30
CA ILE A 67 13.73 -2.11 5.42
C ILE A 67 13.40 -2.31 6.90
N PRO A 68 12.68 -1.37 7.54
CA PRO A 68 12.40 -1.44 8.97
C PRO A 68 11.42 -2.58 9.28
N LYS A 69 11.58 -3.22 10.44
CA LYS A 69 10.57 -4.12 11.00
C LYS A 69 9.62 -3.26 11.86
N ILE A 70 8.32 -3.32 11.59
CA ILE A 70 7.32 -2.54 12.31
C ILE A 70 6.70 -3.40 13.42
N LEU A 71 6.62 -2.85 14.64
CA LEU A 71 5.94 -3.44 15.82
C LEU A 71 6.27 -4.94 16.05
N GLY A 72 7.54 -5.32 15.98
CA GLY A 72 7.95 -6.72 16.19
C GLY A 72 7.42 -7.71 15.15
N GLY A 73 6.88 -7.24 14.02
CA GLY A 73 6.27 -8.05 12.97
C GLY A 73 4.75 -7.95 12.85
N MET A 74 4.09 -7.17 13.72
CA MET A 74 2.62 -7.00 13.72
C MET A 74 2.10 -6.05 12.63
N GLY A 75 2.98 -5.35 11.92
CA GLY A 75 2.61 -4.47 10.79
C GLY A 75 3.35 -4.86 9.51
N ILE A 76 2.91 -4.28 8.39
CA ILE A 76 3.56 -4.45 7.09
C ILE A 76 4.12 -3.13 6.57
N VAL A 77 5.23 -3.20 5.86
CA VAL A 77 5.71 -2.10 5.02
C VAL A 77 5.48 -2.49 3.58
N ILE A 78 4.88 -1.60 2.79
CA ILE A 78 4.70 -1.82 1.35
C ILE A 78 5.77 -1.04 0.61
N LEU A 79 6.49 -1.73 -0.28
CA LEU A 79 7.59 -1.18 -1.06
C LEU A 79 7.32 -1.30 -2.56
N SER A 80 7.73 -0.28 -3.32
CA SER A 80 7.89 -0.33 -4.77
C SER A 80 9.30 -0.76 -5.12
N THR A 81 9.45 -1.93 -5.73
CA THR A 81 10.75 -2.50 -6.12
C THR A 81 10.88 -2.60 -7.64
N SER A 82 12.07 -3.02 -8.11
CA SER A 82 12.28 -3.33 -9.53
C SER A 82 11.45 -4.50 -10.05
N ARG A 83 10.86 -5.34 -9.16
CA ARG A 83 9.97 -6.46 -9.51
C ARG A 83 8.50 -6.18 -9.25
N GLY A 84 8.15 -4.94 -8.93
CA GLY A 84 6.79 -4.52 -8.61
C GLY A 84 6.61 -4.18 -7.13
N ILE A 85 5.34 -3.97 -6.76
CA ILE A 85 4.97 -3.56 -5.41
C ILE A 85 4.78 -4.80 -4.55
N MET A 86 5.40 -4.84 -3.38
CA MET A 86 5.44 -6.00 -2.50
C MET A 86 5.61 -5.57 -1.03
N THR A 87 5.42 -6.50 -0.11
CA THR A 87 5.65 -6.33 1.34
C THR A 87 7.13 -6.35 1.69
N ASP A 88 7.48 -5.86 2.88
CA ASP A 88 8.83 -5.98 3.44
C ASP A 88 9.29 -7.42 3.64
N ARG A 89 8.38 -8.34 3.89
CA ARG A 89 8.70 -9.77 4.00
C ARG A 89 9.10 -10.33 2.64
N GLU A 90 8.31 -10.09 1.60
CA GLU A 90 8.62 -10.47 0.21
C GLU A 90 9.95 -9.84 -0.24
N ALA A 91 10.13 -8.54 -0.03
CA ALA A 91 11.35 -7.83 -0.41
C ALA A 91 12.61 -8.37 0.30
N ARG A 92 12.51 -8.73 1.58
CA ARG A 92 13.63 -9.36 2.31
C ARG A 92 13.91 -10.79 1.84
N LEU A 93 12.88 -11.58 1.55
CA LEU A 93 13.02 -12.94 1.00
C LEU A 93 13.73 -12.90 -0.35
N GLU A 94 13.35 -11.95 -1.21
CA GLU A 94 13.96 -11.79 -2.53
C GLU A 94 15.31 -11.05 -2.51
N ARG A 95 15.71 -10.48 -1.35
CA ARG A 95 16.90 -9.63 -1.18
C ARG A 95 16.88 -8.40 -2.10
N ILE A 96 15.71 -7.80 -2.28
CA ILE A 96 15.48 -6.65 -3.16
C ILE A 96 15.09 -5.42 -2.33
N GLY A 97 15.75 -4.30 -2.63
CA GLY A 97 15.40 -3.00 -2.06
C GLY A 97 14.32 -2.30 -2.88
N GLY A 98 13.73 -1.26 -2.32
CA GLY A 98 12.69 -0.51 -3.00
C GLY A 98 12.36 0.78 -2.29
N GLU A 99 11.56 1.59 -2.96
CA GLU A 99 10.93 2.74 -2.35
C GLU A 99 9.89 2.32 -1.33
N ILE A 100 9.94 2.88 -0.12
CA ILE A 100 8.89 2.65 0.88
C ILE A 100 7.70 3.53 0.53
N LEU A 101 6.55 2.90 0.28
CA LEU A 101 5.31 3.58 -0.07
C LEU A 101 4.48 3.93 1.15
N CYS A 102 4.33 2.98 2.09
CA CYS A 102 3.58 3.18 3.32
C CYS A 102 3.89 2.11 4.38
N TYR A 103 3.42 2.40 5.60
CA TYR A 103 3.44 1.55 6.77
C TYR A 103 1.99 1.31 7.23
N ILE A 104 1.67 0.08 7.62
CA ILE A 104 0.32 -0.30 8.05
C ILE A 104 0.43 -1.13 9.33
N TRP A 105 -0.37 -0.76 10.33
CA TRP A 105 -0.47 -1.36 11.65
C TRP A 105 -1.85 -1.09 12.26
#